data_AF-J0GZ85-F1
#
_entry.id   AF-J0GZ85-F1
#
_cell.length_a   1.000
_cell.length_b   1.000
_cell.length_c   1.000
_cell.angle_alpha   90.00
_cell.angle_beta   90.00
_cell.angle_gamma   90.00
#
_symmetry.space_group_name_H-M   'P 1'
#
loop_
_entity.id
_entity.type
_entity.pdbx_description
1 polymer ?
#
loop_
_entity_poly.entity_id
_entity_poly.type
_entity_poly.pdbx_seq_one_letter_code
_entity_poly.pdbx_strand_id
1 'polypeptide(L)' 'MAIAFDTLGYAKRLREAGVNQKTAEAHAEAARDFIMAELVTKTDLAAALDTLTLRLTTRLGGIMVAGVGALALIIKLT' A
#
# COMPACT_ATOMS: atom_id res chain seq x y z
N MET A 1 4.60 12.27 -0.66
CA MET A 1 5.81 12.41 0.17
C MET A 1 6.57 11.09 0.10
N ALA A 2 7.66 11.06 -0.65
CA ALA A 2 8.50 9.86 -0.74
C ALA A 2 9.25 9.70 0.58
N ILE A 3 9.06 8.58 1.26
CA ILE A 3 10.00 8.17 2.31
C ILE A 3 11.24 7.73 1.54
N ALA A 4 12.34 8.46 1.67
CA ALA A 4 13.63 8.06 1.11
C ALA A 4 14.46 7.38 2.20
N PHE A 5 15.11 6.28 1.85
CA PHE A 5 16.05 5.61 2.75
C PHE A 5 17.31 6.49 2.86
N ASP A 6 17.64 6.90 4.08
CA ASP A 6 18.83 7.73 4.36
C ASP A 6 20.10 6.88 4.36
N THR A 7 20.61 6.59 3.16
CA THR A 7 21.84 5.81 2.97
C THR A 7 23.04 6.46 3.64
N LEU A 8 23.11 7.79 3.65
CA LEU A 8 24.22 8.54 4.24
C LEU A 8 24.24 8.44 5.76
N GLY A 9 23.09 8.68 6.41
CA GLY A 9 22.94 8.53 7.85
C GLY A 9 23.17 7.08 8.29
N TYR A 10 22.72 6.10 7.51
CA TYR A 10 22.94 4.68 7.77
C TYR A 10 24.43 4.31 7.71
N ALA A 11 25.14 4.69 6.63
CA ALA A 11 26.57 4.45 6.50
C ALA A 11 27.38 5.16 7.60
N LYS A 12 26.97 6.38 7.99
CA LYS A 12 27.60 7.12 9.10
C LYS A 12 27.48 6.37 10.42
N ARG A 13 26.30 5.84 10.74
CA ARG A 13 26.07 5.03 11.97
C ARG A 13 26.93 3.77 12.00
N LEU A 14 27.08 3.09 10.87
CA LEU A 14 27.95 1.91 10.77
C LEU A 14 29.42 2.27 11.01
N ARG A 15 29.88 3.40 10.45
CA ARG A 15 31.24 3.89 10.69
C ARG A 15 31.49 4.26 12.14
N GLU A 16 30.54 4.92 12.79
CA GLU A 16 30.61 5.25 14.23
C GLU A 16 30.71 3.98 15.10
N ALA A 17 30.16 2.85 14.62
CA ALA A 17 30.30 1.54 15.25
C ALA A 17 31.58 0.76 14.87
N GLY A 18 32.49 1.38 14.12
CA GLY A 18 33.78 0.78 13.73
C GLY A 18 33.79 0.01 12.41
N VAL A 19 32.71 0.05 11.63
CA VAL A 19 32.68 -0.55 10.28
C VAL A 19 33.50 0.32 9.32
N ASN A 20 34.35 -0.32 8.50
CA ASN A 20 35.10 0.37 7.46
C ASN A 20 34.17 1.12 6.49
N GLN A 21 34.57 2.32 6.04
CA GLN A 21 33.77 3.18 5.16
C GLN A 21 33.24 2.44 3.92
N LYS A 22 34.09 1.70 3.20
CA LYS A 22 33.70 0.99 1.98
C LYS A 22 32.61 -0.05 2.26
N THR A 23 32.73 -0.76 3.38
CA THR A 23 31.73 -1.75 3.81
C THR A 23 30.44 -1.07 4.28
N ALA A 24 30.55 0.05 5.00
CA ALA A 24 29.40 0.80 5.49
C ALA A 24 28.55 1.38 4.34
N GLU A 25 29.20 1.92 3.32
CA GLU A 25 28.55 2.43 2.12
C GLU A 25 27.89 1.30 1.31
N ALA A 26 28.63 0.22 1.03
CA ALA A 26 28.09 -0.95 0.33
C ALA A 26 26.89 -1.57 1.07
N HIS A 27 26.93 -1.59 2.40
CA HIS A 27 25.83 -2.09 3.21
C HIS A 27 24.62 -1.15 3.18
N ALA A 28 24.83 0.17 3.23
CA ALA A 28 23.75 1.15 3.13
C ALA A 28 23.05 1.08 1.76
N GLU A 29 23.81 0.86 0.69
CA GLU A 29 23.30 0.73 -0.68
C GLU A 29 22.52 -0.57 -0.84
N ALA A 30 23.06 -1.71 -0.40
CA ALA A 30 22.33 -2.97 -0.39
C ALA A 30 21.05 -2.88 0.45
N ALA A 31 21.11 -2.29 1.65
CA ALA A 31 19.95 -2.10 2.51
C ALA A 31 18.87 -1.25 1.83
N ARG A 32 19.24 -0.15 1.16
CA ARG A 32 18.30 0.65 0.37
C ARG A 32 17.65 -0.20 -0.71
N ASP A 33 18.43 -0.94 -1.48
CA ASP A 33 17.92 -1.66 -2.64
C ASP A 33 16.94 -2.76 -2.22
N PHE A 34 17.21 -3.48 -1.13
CA PHE A 34 16.28 -4.50 -0.62
C PHE A 34 15.08 -3.94 0.14
N ILE A 35 15.24 -2.84 0.89
CA ILE A 35 14.13 -2.26 1.68
C ILE A 35 13.17 -1.47 0.78
N MET A 36 13.67 -0.80 -0.26
CA MET A 36 12.86 0.06 -1.11
C MET A 36 12.26 -0.66 -2.32
N ALA A 37 12.69 -1.89 -2.63
CA ALA A 37 12.20 -2.63 -3.81
C ALA A 37 10.68 -2.87 -3.81
N GLU A 38 10.07 -3.14 -2.65
CA GLU A 38 8.65 -3.50 -2.55
C GLU A 38 7.87 -2.62 -1.56
N LEU A 39 8.34 -1.38 -1.35
CA LEU A 39 7.73 -0.51 -0.34
C LEU A 39 6.42 0.10 -0.85
N VAL A 40 5.30 -0.35 -0.29
CA VAL A 40 3.99 0.28 -0.50
C VAL A 40 3.99 1.68 0.10
N THR A 41 3.72 2.69 -0.73
CA THR A 41 3.61 4.08 -0.25
C THR A 41 2.21 4.38 0.29
N LYS A 42 2.08 5.47 1.05
CA LYS A 42 0.76 5.97 1.49
C LYS A 42 -0.18 6.24 0.31
N THR A 43 0.37 6.67 -0.83
CA THR A 43 -0.40 6.93 -2.05
C THR A 43 -0.90 5.63 -2.68
N ASP A 44 -0.07 4.58 -2.73
CA ASP A 44 -0.48 3.27 -3.23
C ASP A 44 -1.60 2.68 -2.38
N LEU A 45 -1.46 2.79 -1.04
CA LEU A 45 -2.49 2.35 -0.11
C LEU A 45 -3.79 3.14 -0.27
N ALA A 46 -3.72 4.47 -0.39
CA ALA A 46 -4.90 5.31 -0.62
C ALA A 46 -5.63 4.91 -1.91
N ALA A 47 -4.90 4.72 -3.01
CA ALA A 47 -5.47 4.29 -4.28
C ALA A 47 -6.14 2.90 -4.20
N ALA A 48 -5.52 1.96 -3.46
CA ALA A 48 -6.10 0.64 -3.22
C ALA A 48 -7.38 0.71 -2.39
N LEU A 49 -7.41 1.55 -1.36
CA LEU A 49 -8.59 1.77 -0.50
C LEU A 49 -9.72 2.46 -1.25
N ASP A 50 -9.44 3.44 -2.09
CA ASP A 50 -10.43 4.11 -2.94
C ASP A 50 -11.06 3.12 -3.92
N THR A 51 -10.23 2.29 -4.56
CA THR A 51 -10.70 1.23 -5.46
C THR A 51 -11.58 0.22 -4.74
N LEU A 52 -11.19 -0.19 -3.53
CA LEU A 52 -11.98 -1.09 -2.69
C LEU A 52 -13.32 -0.46 -2.32
N THR A 53 -13.31 0.80 -1.88
CA THR A 53 -14.50 1.56 -1.50
C THR A 53 -15.50 1.69 -2.65
N LEU A 54 -15.00 1.99 -3.85
CA LEU A 54 -15.82 2.04 -5.06
C LEU A 54 -16.46 0.67 -5.36
N ARG A 55 -15.66 -0.40 -5.36
CA ARG A 55 -16.16 -1.77 -5.61
C ARG A 55 -17.20 -2.19 -4.61
N LEU A 56 -17.01 -1.90 -3.33
CA LEU A 56 -17.99 -2.21 -2.29
C LEU A 56 -19.27 -1.40 -2.49
N THR A 57 -19.17 -0.10 -2.74
CA THR A 57 -20.35 0.76 -3.01
C THR A 57 -21.15 0.27 -4.21
N THR A 58 -20.49 -0.05 -5.32
CA THR A 58 -21.16 -0.56 -6.53
C THR A 58 -21.80 -1.93 -6.29
N ARG A 59 -21.11 -2.85 -5.61
CA ARG A 59 -21.65 -4.18 -5.29
C ARG A 59 -22.87 -4.09 -4.37
N LEU A 60 -22.78 -3.29 -3.31
CA LEU A 60 -23.89 -3.09 -2.39
C LEU A 60 -25.08 -2.44 -3.10
N GLY A 61 -24.85 -1.41 -3.91
CA GLY A 61 -25.90 -0.80 -4.74
C GLY A 61 -26.58 -1.82 -5.68
N GLY A 62 -25.80 -2.66 -6.34
CA GLY A 62 -26.32 -3.73 -7.20
C GLY A 62 -27.16 -4.76 -6.44
N ILE A 63 -26.70 -5.19 -5.26
CA ILE A 63 -27.45 -6.11 -4.38
C ILE A 63 -28.77 -5.48 -3.92
N MET A 64 -28.75 -4.19 -3.56
CA MET A 64 -29.96 -3.46 -3.13
C MET A 64 -30.99 -3.37 -4.27
N VAL A 65 -30.56 -2.98 -5.48
CA VAL A 65 -31.45 -2.91 -6.65
C VAL A 65 -32.02 -4.28 -7.00
N ALA A 66 -31.18 -5.33 -6.99
CA ALA A 66 -31.63 -6.70 -7.24
C ALA A 66 -32.62 -7.18 -6.17
N GLY A 67 -32.34 -6.94 -4.90
CA GLY A 67 -33.20 -7.33 -3.78
C GLY A 67 -34.56 -6.63 -3.81
N VAL A 68 -34.57 -5.30 -4.00
CA VAL A 68 -35.82 -4.52 -4.12
C VAL A 68 -36.60 -4.94 -5.36
N GLY A 69 -35.93 -5.16 -6.49
CA GLY A 69 -36.56 -5.65 -7.72
C GLY A 69 -37.21 -7.02 -7.53
N ALA A 70 -36.52 -7.97 -6.88
CA ALA A 70 -37.06 -9.28 -6.56
C ALA A 70 -38.30 -9.18 -5.65
N LEU A 71 -38.23 -8.37 -4.59
CA LEU A 71 -39.37 -8.14 -3.68
C LEU A 71 -40.57 -7.54 -4.41
N ALA A 72 -40.37 -6.55 -5.28
CA ALA A 72 -41.44 -5.93 -6.05
C ALA A 72 -42.14 -6.93 -6.99
N LEU A 73 -41.38 -7.84 -7.62
CA LEU A 73 -41.94 -8.90 -8.45
C LEU A 73 -42.77 -9.89 -7.64
N ILE A 74 -42.29 -10.30 -6.46
CA ILE A 74 -43.02 -11.22 -5.56
C ILE A 74 -44.35 -10.59 -5.12
N ILE A 75 -44.34 -9.33 -4.69
CA ILE A 75 -45.55 -8.61 -4.26
C ILE A 75 -46.57 -8.50 -5.40
N LYS A 76 -46.13 -8.30 -6.64
CA LYS A 76 -47.04 -8.18 -7.79
C LYS A 76 -47.67 -9.51 -8.21
N LEU A 77 -47.04 -10.64 -7.87
CA LEU A 77 -47.50 -11.99 -8.22
C LEU A 77 -48.38 -12.64 -7.13
N THR A 78 -48.43 -12.05 -5.94
CA THR A 78 -49.24 -12.53 -4.79
C THR A 78 -50.48 -11.64 -4.63
#